data_AF-A0A1A9HWA7-F1
#
_entry.id   AF-A0A1A9HWA7-F1
#
_cell.length_a   1.000
_cell.length_b   1.000
_cell.length_c   1.000
_cell.angle_alpha   90.00
_cell.angle_beta   90.00
_cell.angle_gamma   90.00
#
_symmetry.space_group_name_H-M   'P 1'
#
loop_
_entity.id
_entity.type
_entity.pdbx_description
1 polymer ?
#
loop_
_entity_poly.entity_id
_entity_poly.type
_entity_poly.pdbx_seq_one_letter_code
_entity_poly.pdbx_strand_id
1 'polypeptide(L)'
;MNEEALLFLLQKKKGLFLAILDLTKTEYALTPVELEKVLQQKKILLACIEKIDHQIKDFRHAFVSVLPQDIQEELTHIRKVITQILKTDKLNYAHKKKELGIYD
;
A
#
# COMPACT_ATOMS: atom_id res chain seq x y z
N MET A 1 4.33 -2.30 26.33
CA MET A 1 3.12 -3.07 25.94
C MET A 1 2.41 -2.51 24.70
N ASN A 2 2.22 -1.19 24.56
CA ASN A 2 1.52 -0.63 23.37
C ASN A 2 2.39 -0.52 22.11
N GLU A 3 3.72 -0.48 22.25
CA GLU A 3 4.65 -0.30 21.13
C GLU A 3 4.80 -1.55 20.27
N GLU A 4 4.94 -2.74 20.88
CA GLU A 4 5.01 -4.01 20.14
C GLU A 4 3.73 -4.29 19.36
N ALA A 5 2.56 -3.99 19.95
CA ALA A 5 1.27 -4.12 19.27
C ALA A 5 1.17 -3.15 18.08
N LEU A 6 1.59 -1.90 18.25
CA LEU A 6 1.64 -0.95 17.12
C LEU A 6 2.60 -1.44 16.04
N LEU A 7 3.81 -1.87 16.41
CA LEU A 7 4.82 -2.34 15.47
C LEU A 7 4.29 -3.52 14.65
N PHE A 8 3.62 -4.48 15.30
CA PHE A 8 2.98 -5.60 14.63
C PHE A 8 1.88 -5.17 13.65
N LEU A 9 1.05 -4.19 14.02
CA LEU A 9 0.04 -3.64 13.12
C LEU A 9 0.66 -2.92 11.92
N LEU A 10 1.74 -2.17 12.12
CA LEU A 10 2.49 -1.52 11.05
C LEU A 10 3.14 -2.55 10.10
N GLN A 11 3.73 -3.61 10.63
CA GLN A 11 4.30 -4.70 9.82
C GLN A 11 3.22 -5.41 8.98
N LYS A 12 2.04 -5.66 9.57
CA LYS A 12 0.88 -6.17 8.81
C LYS A 12 0.47 -5.20 7.70
N LYS A 13 0.36 -3.91 8.02
CA LYS A 13 0.04 -2.86 7.05
C LYS A 13 1.05 -2.81 5.89
N LYS A 14 2.35 -2.91 6.20
CA LYS A 14 3.43 -2.98 5.21
C LYS A 14 3.26 -4.19 4.29
N GLY A 15 2.99 -5.37 4.86
CA GLY A 15 2.76 -6.59 4.09
C GLY A 15 1.62 -6.46 3.07
N LEU A 16 0.51 -5.83 3.47
CA LEU A 16 -0.60 -5.55 2.56
C LEU A 16 -0.22 -4.58 1.44
N PHE A 17 0.54 -3.52 1.74
CA PHE A 17 1.04 -2.61 0.70
C PHE A 17 2.04 -3.29 -0.25
N LEU A 18 2.89 -4.19 0.24
CA LEU A 18 3.80 -4.97 -0.62
C LEU A 18 3.00 -5.86 -1.59
N ALA A 19 1.94 -6.53 -1.11
CA ALA A 19 1.05 -7.29 -1.97
C ALA A 19 0.38 -6.40 -3.04
N ILE A 20 -0.08 -5.19 -2.67
CA ILE A 20 -0.60 -4.21 -3.65
C ILE A 20 0.47 -3.81 -4.66
N LEU A 21 1.72 -3.58 -4.23
CA LEU A 21 2.82 -3.24 -5.12
C LEU A 21 3.11 -4.37 -6.12
N ASP A 22 3.11 -5.62 -5.68
CA ASP A 22 3.34 -6.76 -6.55
C ASP A 22 2.24 -6.90 -7.60
N LEU A 23 0.97 -6.74 -7.19
CA LEU A 23 -0.16 -6.66 -8.13
C LEU A 23 0.01 -5.50 -9.11
N THR A 24 0.38 -4.31 -8.62
CA THR A 24 0.54 -3.12 -9.47
C THR A 24 1.64 -3.30 -10.51
N LYS A 25 2.73 -3.99 -10.18
CA LYS A 25 3.83 -4.27 -11.12
C LYS A 25 3.43 -5.18 -12.27
N THR A 26 2.38 -5.99 -12.14
CA THR A 26 1.96 -6.93 -13.19
C THR A 26 0.85 -6.38 -14.08
N GLU A 27 0.14 -5.32 -13.65
CA GLU A 27 -1.04 -4.76 -14.34
C GLU A 27 -0.83 -4.42 -15.82
N TYR A 28 0.36 -3.91 -16.19
CA TYR A 28 0.62 -3.49 -17.57
C TYR A 28 0.51 -4.63 -18.59
N ALA A 29 0.74 -5.87 -18.15
CA ALA A 29 0.74 -7.05 -19.02
C ALA A 29 -0.60 -7.80 -19.03
N LEU A 30 -1.59 -7.33 -18.25
CA LEU A 30 -2.85 -8.04 -18.07
C LEU A 30 -3.85 -7.73 -19.19
N THR A 31 -4.62 -8.74 -19.56
CA THR A 31 -5.86 -8.54 -20.32
C THR A 31 -6.90 -7.78 -19.48
N PRO A 32 -7.93 -7.16 -20.09
CA PRO A 32 -8.97 -6.45 -19.34
C PRO A 32 -9.65 -7.31 -18.26
N VAL A 33 -9.89 -8.60 -18.54
CA VAL A 33 -10.53 -9.54 -17.60
C VAL A 33 -9.63 -9.86 -16.41
N GLU A 34 -8.32 -10.03 -16.64
CA GLU A 34 -7.35 -10.26 -15.57
C GLU A 34 -7.14 -9.00 -14.73
N LEU A 35 -7.11 -7.83 -15.39
CA LEU A 35 -7.01 -6.54 -14.73
C LEU A 35 -8.19 -6.31 -13.79
N GLU A 36 -9.42 -6.61 -14.20
CA GLU A 36 -10.60 -6.51 -13.35
C GLU A 36 -10.46 -7.34 -12.06
N LYS A 37 -9.97 -8.59 -12.17
CA LYS A 37 -9.71 -9.46 -11.01
C LYS A 37 -8.65 -8.86 -10.08
N VAL A 38 -7.56 -8.34 -10.65
CA VAL A 38 -6.49 -7.69 -9.87
C VAL A 38 -6.97 -6.43 -9.18
N LEU A 39 -7.80 -5.61 -9.84
CA LEU A 39 -8.41 -4.42 -9.23
C LEU A 39 -9.33 -4.80 -8.06
N GLN A 40 -10.10 -5.89 -8.20
CA GLN A 40 -10.92 -6.41 -7.09
C GLN A 40 -10.06 -6.88 -5.91
N GLN A 41 -8.94 -7.57 -6.17
CA GLN A 41 -7.99 -7.95 -5.12
C GLN A 41 -7.38 -6.73 -4.42
N LYS A 42 -6.92 -5.72 -5.17
CA LYS A 42 -6.42 -4.46 -4.61
C LYS A 42 -7.46 -3.78 -3.72
N LYS A 43 -8.74 -3.77 -4.13
CA LYS A 43 -9.83 -3.21 -3.32
C LYS A 43 -10.01 -3.94 -1.98
N ILE A 44 -9.91 -5.27 -1.98
CA ILE A 44 -9.97 -6.08 -0.75
C ILE A 44 -8.77 -5.76 0.15
N LEU A 45 -7.57 -5.68 -0.40
CA LEU A 45 -6.35 -5.35 0.35
C LEU A 45 -6.42 -3.95 0.97
N LEU A 46 -6.93 -2.96 0.24
CA LEU A 46 -7.16 -1.60 0.74
C LEU A 46 -8.16 -1.59 1.90
N ALA A 47 -9.26 -2.34 1.80
CA ALA A 47 -10.22 -2.47 2.90
C ALA A 47 -9.59 -3.12 4.16
N CYS A 48 -8.68 -4.08 3.98
CA CYS A 48 -7.91 -4.64 5.10
C CYS A 48 -6.96 -3.60 5.73
N ILE A 49 -6.31 -2.76 4.91
CA ILE A 49 -5.47 -1.66 5.39
C ILE A 49 -6.31 -0.66 6.20
N GLU A 50 -7.50 -0.30 5.72
CA GLU A 50 -8.42 0.59 6.44
C GLU A 50 -8.78 0.04 7.83
N LYS A 51 -9.01 -1.27 7.95
CA LYS A 51 -9.26 -1.91 9.25
C LYS A 51 -8.06 -1.79 10.19
N ILE A 52 -6.84 -1.99 9.68
CA ILE A 52 -5.62 -1.79 10.47
C ILE A 52 -5.48 -0.33 10.89
N ASP A 53 -5.81 0.62 10.02
CA ASP A 53 -5.75 2.05 10.34
C ASP A 53 -6.72 2.45 11.44
N HIS A 54 -7.90 1.83 11.50
CA HIS A 54 -8.79 2.00 12.65
C HIS A 54 -8.18 1.47 13.94
N GLN A 55 -7.56 0.28 13.92
CA GLN A 55 -6.88 -0.27 15.11
C GLN A 55 -5.71 0.60 15.55
N ILE A 56 -4.92 1.15 14.62
CA ILE A 56 -3.79 2.03 14.93
C ILE A 56 -4.27 3.34 15.57
N LYS A 57 -5.42 3.88 15.16
CA LYS A 57 -5.98 5.12 15.76
C LYS A 57 -6.22 4.97 17.26
N ASP A 58 -6.55 3.77 17.73
CA ASP A 58 -6.77 3.51 19.16
C ASP A 58 -5.49 3.68 19.99
N PHE A 59 -4.31 3.55 19.37
CA PHE A 59 -3.02 3.79 20.03
C PHE A 59 -2.63 5.27 20.09
N ARG A 60 -3.37 6.18 19.44
CA ARG A 60 -3.00 7.61 19.32
C ARG A 60 -2.81 8.31 20.67
N HIS A 61 -3.49 7.85 21.71
CA HIS A 61 -3.40 8.41 23.07
C HIS A 61 -2.29 7.79 23.93
N ALA A 62 -1.63 6.73 23.45
CA ALA A 62 -0.66 5.96 24.22
C ALA A 62 0.80 6.38 24.04
N PHE A 63 1.10 7.28 23.09
CA PHE A 63 2.47 7.64 22.78
C PHE A 63 2.92 8.91 23.53
N VAL A 64 4.01 8.77 24.28
CA VAL A 64 4.83 9.89 24.77
C VAL A 64 5.54 10.54 23.56
N SER A 65 5.96 11.81 23.69
CA SER A 65 6.32 12.72 22.58
C SER A 65 7.27 12.21 21.48
N VAL A 66 7.99 11.09 21.68
CA VAL A 66 8.90 10.49 20.71
C VAL A 66 8.56 9.01 20.52
N LEU A 67 8.31 8.61 19.27
CA LEU A 67 8.09 7.20 18.91
C LEU A 67 9.41 6.41 18.97
N PRO A 68 9.38 5.13 19.37
CA PRO A 68 10.55 4.25 19.26
C PRO A 68 11.11 4.18 17.83
N GLN A 69 12.43 3.99 17.72
CA GLN A 69 13.14 3.96 16.44
C GLN A 69 12.56 2.92 15.47
N ASP A 70 12.28 1.69 15.93
CA ASP A 70 11.73 0.62 15.09
C ASP A 70 10.39 1.01 14.44
N ILE A 71 9.54 1.72 15.18
CA ILE A 71 8.26 2.24 14.66
C ILE A 71 8.50 3.31 13.60
N GLN A 72 9.47 4.21 13.81
CA GLN A 72 9.82 5.24 12.83
C GLN A 72 10.39 4.65 11.54
N GLU A 73 11.25 3.63 11.66
CA GLU A 73 11.81 2.89 10.54
C GLU A 73 10.71 2.18 9.74
N GLU A 74 9.79 1.50 10.43
CA GLU A 74 8.68 0.80 9.80
C GLU A 74 7.73 1.77 9.06
N LEU A 75 7.40 2.92 9.66
CA LEU A 75 6.63 3.98 8.99
C LEU A 75 7.35 4.52 7.75
N THR A 76 8.67 4.67 7.82
CA THR A 76 9.50 5.10 6.68
C THR A 76 9.46 4.07 5.56
N HIS A 77 9.54 2.78 5.89
CA HIS A 77 9.41 1.70 4.91
C HIS A 77 8.04 1.68 4.25
N ILE A 78 6.95 1.79 5.02
CA ILE A 78 5.59 1.88 4.48
C ILE A 78 5.48 3.05 3.49
N ARG A 79 6.01 4.24 3.85
CA ARG A 79 6.00 5.41 2.97
C ARG A 79 6.77 5.17 1.66
N LYS A 80 7.92 4.49 1.72
CA LYS A 80 8.70 4.10 0.52
C LYS A 80 7.88 3.17 -0.38
N VAL A 81 7.22 2.16 0.19
CA VAL A 81 6.37 1.22 -0.59
C VAL A 81 5.21 1.96 -1.25
N ILE A 82 4.50 2.82 -0.52
CA ILE A 82 3.41 3.64 -1.10
C ILE A 82 3.92 4.49 -2.27
N THR A 83 5.08 5.12 -2.11
CA THR A 83 5.70 5.92 -3.18
C THR A 83 6.01 5.08 -4.42
N GLN A 84 6.45 3.82 -4.24
CA GLN A 84 6.70 2.90 -5.34
C GLN A 84 5.41 2.47 -6.05
N ILE A 85 4.33 2.24 -5.31
CA ILE A 85 3.01 1.94 -5.89
C ILE A 85 2.58 3.08 -6.81
N LEU A 86 2.56 4.32 -6.28
CA LEU A 86 2.14 5.50 -7.05
C LEU A 86 2.99 5.73 -8.31
N LYS A 87 4.29 5.49 -8.23
CA LYS A 87 5.19 5.57 -9.39
C LYS A 87 4.86 4.50 -10.43
N THR A 88 4.61 3.26 -9.98
CA THR A 88 4.27 2.14 -10.87
C THR A 88 2.91 2.37 -11.53
N ASP A 89 1.89 2.79 -10.78
CA ASP A 89 0.57 3.16 -11.34
C ASP A 89 0.70 4.22 -12.44
N LYS A 90 1.52 5.26 -12.21
CA LYS A 90 1.78 6.31 -13.21
C LYS A 90 2.42 5.74 -14.49
N LEU A 91 3.33 4.78 -14.35
CA LEU A 91 3.94 4.10 -15.50
C LEU A 91 2.91 3.23 -16.23
N ASN A 92 2.14 2.42 -15.53
CA ASN A 92 1.08 1.58 -16.11
C ASN A 92 0.08 2.42 -16.90
N TYR A 93 -0.35 3.56 -16.35
CA TYR A 93 -1.23 4.49 -17.05
C TYR A 93 -0.60 5.03 -18.34
N ALA A 94 0.67 5.45 -18.28
CA ALA A 94 1.38 5.95 -19.46
C ALA A 94 1.54 4.86 -20.54
N HIS A 95 1.78 3.60 -20.15
CA HIS A 95 1.81 2.47 -21.07
C HIS A 95 0.45 2.26 -21.74
N LYS A 96 -0.64 2.22 -20.97
CA LYS A 96 -1.98 2.03 -21.51
C LYS A 96 -2.44 3.18 -22.40
N LYS A 97 -2.10 4.41 -22.05
CA LYS A 97 -2.37 5.60 -22.88
C LYS A 97 -1.73 5.48 -24.27
N LYS A 98 -0.49 4.98 -24.34
CA LYS A 98 0.22 4.71 -25.60
C LYS A 98 -0.43 3.58 -26.40
N GLU A 99 -0.81 2.48 -25.76
CA GLU A 99 -1.50 1.36 -26.43
C GLU A 99 -2.82 1.79 -27.07
N LEU A 100 -3.55 2.70 -26.42
CA LEU A 100 -4.83 3.23 -26.90
C LEU A 100 -4.69 4.34 -27.95
N GLY A 101 -3.47 4.73 -28.31
CA GLY A 101 -3.22 5.79 -29.30
C GLY A 101 -3.72 7.18 -28.88
N ILE A 102 -3.90 7.42 -27.59
CA ILE A 102 -4.32 8.74 -27.07
C ILE A 102 -3.06 9.59 -26.91
N TYR A 103 -2.73 10.35 -27.95
CA TYR A 103 -1.64 11.35 -27.92
C TYR A 103 -2.21 12.69 -27.47
N ASP A 104 -1.51 13.38 -26.55
CA ASP A 104 -1.81 14.78 -26.20
C ASP A 104 -1.43 15.73 -27.34
#